data_AF-A0A0F9ST42-F1
#
_entry.id   AF-A0A0F9ST42-F1
#
_cell.length_a   1.000
_cell.length_b   1.000
_cell.length_c   1.000
_cell.angle_alpha   90.00
_cell.angle_beta   90.00
_cell.angle_gamma   90.00
#
_symmetry.space_group_name_H-M   'P 1'
#
loop_
_entity.id
_entity.type
_entity.pdbx_description
1 polymer ?
#
loop_
_entity_poly.entity_id
_entity_poly.type
_entity_poly.pdbx_seq_one_letter_code
_entity_poly.pdbx_strand_id
1 'polypeptide(L)' 'MLFQDPFALLAGVWLIIIVLVVVFFILGLLLAIWVYKDAKKRDMNAAVWLLIVLVTGCIGCIIYLVVRD' A
#
# COMPACT_ATOMS: atom_id res chain seq x y z
N MET A 1 -32.14 3.03 28.15
CA MET A 1 -31.44 3.86 27.15
C MET A 1 -30.15 3.17 26.70
N LEU A 2 -30.26 1.98 26.08
CA LEU A 2 -29.07 1.19 25.65
C LEU A 2 -29.11 0.88 24.14
N PHE A 3 -29.84 1.67 23.37
CA PHE A 3 -29.89 1.63 21.92
C PHE A 3 -30.36 3.02 21.44
N GLN A 4 -29.76 3.61 20.39
CA GLN A 4 -30.47 4.37 19.32
C GLN A 4 -29.73 5.51 18.58
N ASP A 5 -28.42 5.69 18.68
CA ASP A 5 -27.69 6.49 17.67
C ASP A 5 -26.98 5.54 16.70
N PRO A 6 -27.68 4.95 15.71
CA PRO A 6 -27.03 4.13 14.68
C PRO A 6 -25.89 4.90 14.00
N PHE A 7 -25.99 6.23 13.97
CA PHE A 7 -24.95 7.13 13.50
C PHE A 7 -23.63 7.02 14.27
N ALA A 8 -23.64 6.79 15.59
CA ALA A 8 -22.42 6.67 16.39
C ALA A 8 -21.67 5.36 16.12
N LEU A 9 -22.41 4.25 16.00
CA LEU A 9 -21.82 2.95 15.61
C LEU A 9 -21.26 2.99 14.19
N LEU A 10 -22.01 3.60 13.25
CA LEU A 10 -21.54 3.79 11.88
C LEU A 10 -20.29 4.68 11.85
N ALA A 11 -20.26 5.78 12.61
CA ALA A 11 -19.09 6.66 12.71
C ALA A 11 -17.84 5.90 13.21
N GLY A 12 -17.99 5.03 14.21
CA GLY A 12 -16.89 4.17 14.68
C GLY A 12 -16.36 3.22 13.60
N VAL A 13 -17.25 2.58 12.85
CA VAL A 13 -16.87 1.70 11.72
C VAL A 13 -16.17 2.50 10.62
N TRP A 14 -16.68 3.68 10.27
CA TRP A 14 -16.05 4.57 9.29
C TRP A 14 -14.64 4.98 9.70
N LEU A 15 -14.43 5.29 10.98
CA LEU A 15 -13.12 5.65 11.51
C LEU A 15 -12.12 4.49 11.36
N ILE A 16 -12.54 3.27 11.69
CA ILE A 16 -11.71 2.06 11.53
C ILE A 16 -11.34 1.85 10.06
N ILE A 17 -12.30 1.97 9.14
CA ILE A 17 -12.05 1.82 7.70
C ILE A 17 -11.02 2.86 7.22
N ILE A 18 -11.16 4.12 7.64
CA ILE A 18 -10.21 5.18 7.27
C ILE A 18 -8.81 4.84 7.77
N VAL A 19 -8.68 4.41 9.02
CA VAL A 19 -7.38 4.02 9.59
C VAL A 19 -6.77 2.86 8.79
N LEU A 20 -7.56 1.83 8.45
CA LEU A 20 -7.08 0.70 7.65
C LEU A 20 -6.62 1.13 6.26
N VAL A 21 -7.36 2.00 5.58
CA VAL A 21 -6.99 2.54 4.26
C VAL A 21 -5.68 3.33 4.36
N VAL A 22 -5.54 4.19 5.37
CA VAL A 22 -4.31 4.97 5.58
C VAL A 22 -3.12 4.05 5.85
N VAL A 23 -3.27 3.04 6.71
CA VAL A 23 -2.20 2.07 6.98
C VAL A 23 -1.82 1.31 5.71
N PHE A 24 -2.79 0.86 4.92
CA PHE A 24 -2.54 0.16 3.66
C PHE A 24 -1.79 1.05 2.66
N PHE A 25 -2.16 2.33 2.58
CA PHE A 25 -1.51 3.31 1.71
C PHE A 25 -0.06 3.57 2.13
N ILE A 26 0.20 3.71 3.43
CA ILE A 26 1.55 3.88 3.98
C ILE A 26 2.41 2.64 3.66
N LEU A 27 1.88 1.43 3.87
CA LEU A 27 2.58 0.19 3.54
C LEU A 27 2.89 0.08 2.04
N GLY A 28 1.95 0.47 1.18
CA GLY A 28 2.16 0.53 -0.27
C GLY A 28 3.27 1.51 -0.67
N LEU A 29 3.32 2.70 -0.04
CA LEU A 29 4.38 3.68 -0.26
C LEU A 29 5.74 3.16 0.20
N LEU A 30 5.81 2.56 1.39
CA LEU A 30 7.04 1.95 1.93
C LEU A 30 7.54 0.84 1.00
N LEU A 31 6.64 0.01 0.48
CA LEU A 31 6.97 -1.01 -0.51
C LEU A 31 7.54 -0.41 -1.80
N ALA A 32 6.90 0.62 -2.36
CA ALA A 32 7.39 1.27 -3.57
C ALA A 32 8.80 1.89 -3.38
N ILE A 33 9.03 2.54 -2.24
CA ILE A 33 10.35 3.08 -1.87
C ILE A 33 11.37 1.94 -1.72
N TRP A 34 10.98 0.83 -1.09
CA TRP A 34 11.84 -0.32 -0.92
C TRP A 34 12.20 -0.95 -2.28
N VAL A 35 11.24 -1.15 -3.18
CA VAL A 35 11.48 -1.66 -4.54
C VAL A 35 12.47 -0.78 -5.30
N TYR A 36 12.31 0.54 -5.22
CA TYR A 36 13.27 1.46 -5.85
C TYR A 36 14.69 1.32 -5.28
N LYS A 37 14.83 1.24 -3.95
CA LYS A 37 16.14 1.08 -3.29
C LYS A 37 16.77 -0.28 -3.59
N ASP A 38 15.96 -1.34 -3.66
CA ASP A 38 16.41 -2.69 -3.98
C ASP A 38 16.86 -2.79 -5.44
N ALA A 39 16.07 -2.27 -6.38
CA ALA A 39 16.42 -2.26 -7.80
C ALA A 39 17.68 -1.44 -8.07
N LYS A 40 17.85 -0.30 -7.39
CA LYS A 40 19.06 0.54 -7.50
C LYS A 40 20.32 -0.16 -6.99
N LYS A 41 20.21 -1.03 -5.98
CA LYS A 41 21.34 -1.83 -5.48
C LYS A 41 21.74 -2.96 -6.43
N ARG A 42 20.82 -3.39 -7.30
CA ARG A 42 21.02 -4.49 -8.26
C ARG A 42 21.38 -3.99 -9.67
N ASP A 43 21.73 -2.71 -9.80
CA ASP A 43 21.96 -2.03 -11.09
C ASP A 43 20.80 -2.21 -12.11
N MET A 44 19.58 -2.48 -11.61
CA MET A 44 18.37 -2.56 -12.40
C MET A 44 17.78 -1.16 -12.60
N ASN A 45 16.94 -1.01 -13.62
CA ASN A 45 16.29 0.27 -13.91
C ASN A 45 15.22 0.62 -12.85
N ALA A 46 15.68 1.19 -11.73
CA ALA A 46 14.88 1.41 -10.52
C ALA A 46 13.66 2.32 -10.75
N ALA A 47 13.80 3.32 -11.63
CA ALA A 47 12.69 4.22 -11.97
C ALA A 47 11.55 3.48 -12.67
N VAL A 48 11.87 2.52 -13.56
CA VAL A 48 10.88 1.71 -14.27
C VAL A 48 10.14 0.80 -13.29
N TRP A 49 10.86 0.12 -12.39
CA TRP A 49 10.25 -0.74 -11.39
C TRP A 49 9.38 0.03 -10.39
N LEU A 50 9.83 1.20 -9.95
CA LEU A 50 9.00 2.07 -9.13
C LEU A 50 7.72 2.49 -9.86
N LEU A 51 7.81 2.86 -11.15
CA LEU A 51 6.65 3.28 -11.93
C LEU A 51 5.65 2.12 -12.13
N ILE A 52 6.14 0.91 -12.38
CA ILE A 52 5.30 -0.30 -12.46
C ILE A 52 4.55 -0.52 -11.14
N VAL A 53 5.26 -0.50 -10.01
CA VAL A 53 4.66 -0.69 -8.68
C VAL A 53 3.69 0.44 -8.33
N LEU A 54 3.96 1.67 -8.75
CA LEU A 54 3.06 2.80 -8.52
C LEU A 54 1.74 2.67 -9.29
N VAL A 55 1.80 2.23 -10.56
CA VAL A 55 0.62 2.11 -11.44
C VAL A 55 -0.20 0.85 -11.14
N THR A 56 0.46 -0.26 -10.87
CA THR A 56 -0.21 -1.56 -10.64
C THR A 56 -0.37 -1.93 -9.17
N GLY A 57 0.18 -1.12 -8.26
CA GLY A 57 0.09 -1.30 -6.82
C GLY A 57 0.76 -2.58 -6.34
N CYS A 58 0.03 -3.34 -5.51
CA CYS A 58 0.51 -4.62 -4.96
C CYS A 58 0.90 -5.63 -6.03
N ILE A 59 0.23 -5.62 -7.20
CA ILE A 59 0.52 -6.57 -8.29
C ILE A 59 1.91 -6.32 -8.87
N GLY A 60 2.28 -5.07 -9.12
CA GLY A 60 3.62 -4.72 -9.60
C GLY A 60 4.71 -5.09 -8.60
N CYS A 61 4.39 -5.01 -7.30
CA CYS A 61 5.32 -5.46 -6.26
C CYS A 61 5.54 -6.98 -6.33
N ILE A 62 4.48 -7.77 -6.54
CA ILE A 62 4.60 -9.23 -6.70
C ILE A 62 5.43 -9.56 -7.94
N ILE A 63 5.17 -8.89 -9.07
CA ILE A 63 5.95 -9.09 -10.31
C ILE A 63 7.43 -8.75 -10.08
N TYR A 64 7.72 -7.63 -9.41
CA TYR A 64 9.09 -7.27 -9.05
C TYR A 64 9.76 -8.37 -8.22
N LEU A 65 9.07 -8.91 -7.21
CA LEU A 65 9.61 -9.96 -6.34
C LEU A 65 9.91 -11.28 -7.08
N VAL A 66 9.20 -11.57 -8.17
CA VAL A 66 9.44 -12.76 -9.01
C VAL A 66 10.58 -12.52 -10.01
N VAL A 67 10.69 -11.30 -10.55
CA VAL A 67 11.71 -10.97 -11.56
C VAL A 67 13.06 -10.60 -10.93
N ARG A 68 13.10 -10.21 -9.65
CA ARG A 68 14.33 -9.82 -8.95
C ARG A 68 15.27 -10.98 -8.60
N ASP A 69 14.89 -12.23 -8.87
CA ASP A 69 15.76 -13.41 -8.72
C ASP A 69 16.95 -13.36 -9.70
#